data_AF-A0A7Y5GVQ0-F1
#
_entry.id   AF-A0A7Y5GVQ0-F1
#
_cell.length_a   1.000
_cell.length_b   1.000
_cell.length_c   1.000
_cell.angle_alpha   90.00
_cell.angle_beta   90.00
_cell.angle_gamma   90.00
#
_symmetry.space_group_name_H-M   'P 1'
#
loop_
_entity.id
_entity.type
_entity.pdbx_description
1 polymer ?
#
loop_
_entity_poly.entity_id
_entity_poly.type
_entity_poly.pdbx_seq_one_letter_code
_entity_poly.pdbx_strand_id
1 'polypeptide(L)'
;MSPLDRKDIIAQWAFDTRPILLRFHLWLEDVEVERSQPEPVSAHTFAPRGIARCIAMTSAATALGTKLFGQFGEGAGKDKFSYNQVKKSADAISAYSMSEGLWYLTRSLPENHAIMVCLGEGLMPKSGETPEMGANPLLGFGRVYARPEVAQAVDEEIHRLLNDPDHRWNQFYEALRRRGITVWGAAVDTLENTSRFAEGQPTGPMTVFHLFDAPLTVTRPYEAYFGCLTVPKRVADTAQQRSVLLDWVTPRSTVMDLILSTYTGILPRNVHVWTLAGKSRHERLGSLWEEWRSLGAHLVDETWTAPTGLQVFTDSGTYAPTFLVRSWQENGEPHVFLCDGYAATAEAMQAASLSEVLDVDASMTVLSPTFTQPIHQEYQLMNQLATAENIRNVVHKHLGGADSPDEVISLYEDAIREAREAHIPLGRRSLRASDLMPEKEWSVLACSAYMCDDPYTGNPGVERLSDDRYRVTTRLDTRRASSRIRFTFRLKDGLEESRLVFSPLLVRFMSGIDWRQRPVKISDSGRIRNELQTLISQALDYDGPKMTVCFSRIDEKIVPKDKQAIIRDVLLWYKDQHPVWFNWLDLRE
;
A
#
# COMPACT_ATOMS: atom_id res chain seq x y z
N MET A 1 34.83 3.79 7.98
CA MET A 1 34.46 2.47 8.55
C MET A 1 35.60 1.51 8.25
N SER A 2 36.11 0.80 9.26
CA SER A 2 37.17 -0.18 9.05
C SER A 2 36.64 -1.41 8.27
N PRO A 3 37.51 -2.21 7.63
CA PRO A 3 37.09 -3.47 7.01
C PRO A 3 36.44 -4.46 8.01
N LEU A 4 36.83 -4.41 9.29
CA LEU A 4 36.26 -5.25 10.34
C LEU A 4 34.83 -4.78 10.68
N ASP A 5 34.65 -3.47 10.86
CA ASP A 5 33.33 -2.88 11.14
C ASP A 5 32.31 -3.21 10.03
N ARG A 6 32.76 -3.22 8.77
CA ARG A 6 31.91 -3.61 7.63
C ARG A 6 31.46 -5.07 7.73
N LYS A 7 32.39 -5.98 8.04
CA LYS A 7 32.08 -7.41 8.22
C LYS A 7 31.10 -7.63 9.37
N ASP A 8 31.28 -6.93 10.48
CA ASP A 8 30.41 -7.05 11.65
C ASP A 8 28.99 -6.57 11.34
N ILE A 9 28.85 -5.45 10.61
CA ILE A 9 27.54 -4.95 10.16
C ILE A 9 26.86 -5.97 9.24
N ILE A 10 27.57 -6.51 8.25
CA ILE A 10 27.01 -7.53 7.34
C ILE A 10 26.58 -8.76 8.11
N ALA A 11 27.44 -9.29 8.99
CA ALA A 11 27.15 -10.47 9.79
C ALA A 11 25.90 -10.26 10.68
N GLN A 12 25.79 -9.09 11.28
CA GLN A 12 24.68 -8.75 12.14
C GLN A 12 23.36 -8.58 11.37
N TRP A 13 23.38 -7.95 10.18
CA TRP A 13 22.20 -7.90 9.32
C TRP A 13 21.81 -9.29 8.83
N ALA A 14 22.78 -10.09 8.37
CA ALA A 14 22.53 -11.46 7.94
C ALA A 14 21.93 -12.33 9.05
N PHE A 15 22.37 -12.13 10.30
CA PHE A 15 21.82 -12.81 11.47
C PHE A 15 20.38 -12.35 11.75
N ASP A 16 20.15 -11.04 11.88
CA ASP A 16 18.86 -10.47 12.23
C ASP A 16 17.78 -10.80 11.18
N THR A 17 18.16 -10.82 9.90
CA THR A 17 17.23 -11.03 8.77
C THR A 17 17.34 -12.42 8.14
N ARG A 18 17.99 -13.36 8.84
CA ARG A 18 18.17 -14.75 8.38
C ARG A 18 16.88 -15.42 7.89
N PRO A 19 15.70 -15.27 8.56
CA PRO A 19 14.48 -15.90 8.08
C PRO A 19 14.10 -15.49 6.65
N ILE A 20 14.31 -14.22 6.30
CA ILE A 20 13.95 -13.66 4.99
C ILE A 20 14.98 -14.09 3.93
N LEU A 21 16.28 -13.96 4.24
CA LEU A 21 17.36 -14.38 3.35
C LEU A 21 17.26 -15.86 2.97
N LEU A 22 16.96 -16.73 3.94
CA LEU A 22 16.76 -18.16 3.69
C LEU A 22 15.51 -18.43 2.88
N ARG A 23 14.44 -17.66 3.08
CA ARG A 23 13.19 -17.83 2.33
C ARG A 23 13.38 -17.51 0.84
N PHE A 24 14.06 -16.41 0.54
CA PHE A 24 14.24 -15.93 -0.82
C PHE A 24 15.53 -16.42 -1.47
N HIS A 25 16.25 -17.33 -0.82
CA HIS A 25 17.50 -17.91 -1.33
C HIS A 25 18.52 -16.82 -1.68
N LEU A 26 18.58 -15.77 -0.86
CA LEU A 26 19.49 -14.65 -1.03
C LEU A 26 20.73 -14.83 -0.16
N TRP A 27 21.90 -14.51 -0.72
CA TRP A 27 23.14 -14.36 0.01
C TRP A 27 23.46 -12.87 0.15
N LEU A 28 23.61 -12.39 1.39
CA LEU A 28 23.94 -11.00 1.67
C LEU A 28 25.46 -10.79 1.56
N GLU A 29 25.90 -10.11 0.51
CA GLU A 29 27.33 -9.82 0.30
C GLU A 29 27.76 -8.52 0.99
N ASP A 30 26.87 -7.53 1.04
CA ASP A 30 27.20 -6.22 1.60
C ASP A 30 25.96 -5.43 2.07
N VAL A 31 26.19 -4.50 3.00
CA VAL A 31 25.17 -3.56 3.50
C VAL A 31 25.81 -2.18 3.70
N GLU A 32 25.28 -1.19 3.00
CA GLU A 32 25.59 0.23 3.24
C GLU A 32 24.42 0.84 4.02
N VAL A 33 24.69 1.52 5.14
CA VAL A 33 23.65 2.19 5.94
C VAL A 33 24.02 3.65 6.13
N GLU A 34 23.22 4.54 5.57
CA GLU A 34 23.28 5.97 5.80
C GLU A 34 22.13 6.37 6.73
N ARG A 35 22.44 7.20 7.73
CA ARG A 35 21.47 7.62 8.76
C ARG A 35 21.40 9.13 8.84
N SER A 36 20.21 9.68 9.06
CA SER A 36 20.07 11.12 9.39
C SER A 36 20.48 11.45 10.82
N GLN A 37 20.70 10.42 11.65
CA GLN A 37 21.00 10.52 13.08
C GLN A 37 22.06 9.47 13.48
N PRO A 38 22.77 9.64 14.61
CA PRO A 38 23.82 8.68 15.02
C PRO A 38 23.28 7.26 15.31
N GLU A 39 22.16 7.18 16.02
CA GLU A 39 21.53 5.94 16.46
C GLU A 39 20.76 5.25 15.32
N PRO A 40 20.63 3.91 15.33
CA PRO A 40 19.85 3.21 14.32
C PRO A 40 18.36 3.52 14.47
N VAL A 41 17.60 3.50 13.36
CA VAL A 41 16.12 3.65 13.38
C VAL A 41 15.45 2.73 14.41
N SER A 42 16.00 1.51 14.61
CA SER A 42 15.50 0.56 15.62
C SER A 42 15.52 1.07 17.07
N ALA A 43 16.26 2.13 17.38
CA ALA A 43 16.27 2.76 18.69
C ALA A 43 15.13 3.80 18.87
N HIS A 44 14.46 4.17 17.79
CA HIS A 44 13.44 5.23 17.75
C HIS A 44 12.07 4.73 17.29
N THR A 45 11.89 3.41 17.16
CA THR A 45 10.62 2.77 16.79
C THR A 45 10.15 1.86 17.93
N PHE A 46 8.84 1.66 18.03
CA PHE A 46 8.22 0.70 18.93
C PHE A 46 8.51 -0.76 18.51
N ALA A 47 8.89 -0.99 17.25
CA ALA A 47 9.22 -2.31 16.75
C ALA A 47 10.62 -2.76 17.22
N PRO A 48 10.80 -3.98 17.76
CA PRO A 48 12.12 -4.48 18.12
C PRO A 48 13.09 -4.44 16.94
N ARG A 49 14.39 -4.27 17.22
CA ARG A 49 15.43 -4.15 16.20
C ARG A 49 15.39 -5.23 15.12
N GLY A 50 15.21 -6.50 15.51
CA GLY A 50 15.12 -7.61 14.56
C GLY A 50 13.92 -7.47 13.62
N ILE A 51 12.79 -6.96 14.11
CA ILE A 51 11.57 -6.74 13.31
C ILE A 51 11.77 -5.60 12.31
N ALA A 52 12.25 -4.44 12.76
CA ALA A 52 12.50 -3.31 11.86
C ALA A 52 13.46 -3.69 10.71
N ARG A 53 14.49 -4.49 11.01
CA ARG A 53 15.42 -5.01 9.99
C ARG A 53 14.79 -6.05 9.07
N CYS A 54 13.96 -6.95 9.60
CA CYS A 54 13.21 -7.91 8.78
C CYS A 54 12.22 -7.21 7.85
N ILE A 55 11.59 -6.12 8.27
CA ILE A 55 10.71 -5.30 7.43
C ILE A 55 11.49 -4.67 6.27
N ALA A 56 12.65 -4.08 6.57
CA ALA A 56 13.54 -3.54 5.52
C ALA A 56 13.98 -4.64 4.54
N MET A 57 14.42 -5.80 5.03
CA MET A 57 14.83 -6.93 4.19
C MET A 57 13.67 -7.51 3.37
N THR A 58 12.47 -7.56 3.94
CA THR A 58 11.25 -8.02 3.24
C THR A 58 10.90 -7.07 2.10
N SER A 59 10.96 -5.77 2.35
CA SER A 59 10.71 -4.75 1.32
C SER A 59 11.78 -4.81 0.21
N ALA A 60 13.06 -4.99 0.58
CA ALA A 60 14.15 -5.16 -0.38
C ALA A 60 13.97 -6.42 -1.25
N ALA A 61 13.62 -7.56 -0.64
CA ALA A 61 13.35 -8.79 -1.37
C ALA A 61 12.12 -8.65 -2.28
N THR A 62 11.08 -7.94 -1.84
CA THR A 62 9.88 -7.65 -2.63
C THR A 62 10.22 -6.80 -3.85
N ALA A 63 10.97 -5.71 -3.68
CA ALA A 63 11.39 -4.86 -4.79
C ALA A 63 12.28 -5.62 -5.80
N LEU A 64 13.24 -6.43 -5.31
CA LEU A 64 14.09 -7.27 -6.15
C LEU A 64 13.28 -8.30 -6.94
N GLY A 65 12.45 -9.08 -6.24
CA GLY A 65 11.65 -10.14 -6.85
C GLY A 65 10.69 -9.60 -7.89
N THR A 66 10.01 -8.49 -7.57
CA THR A 66 9.08 -7.85 -8.50
C THR A 66 9.82 -7.30 -9.71
N LYS A 67 10.95 -6.60 -9.53
CA LYS A 67 11.72 -6.06 -10.67
C LYS A 67 12.22 -7.16 -11.61
N LEU A 68 12.71 -8.28 -11.07
CA LEU A 68 13.31 -9.35 -11.87
C LEU A 68 12.27 -10.27 -12.50
N PHE A 69 11.17 -10.55 -11.79
CA PHE A 69 10.25 -11.62 -12.16
C PHE A 69 8.82 -11.14 -12.44
N GLY A 70 8.51 -9.89 -12.13
CA GLY A 70 7.20 -9.25 -12.32
C GLY A 70 6.87 -8.82 -13.75
N GLN A 71 7.66 -9.19 -14.76
CA GLN A 71 7.44 -8.82 -16.17
C GLN A 71 7.57 -7.29 -16.44
N PHE A 72 8.59 -6.66 -15.86
CA PHE A 72 8.87 -5.23 -16.04
C PHE A 72 8.97 -4.84 -17.52
N GLY A 73 8.14 -3.90 -17.97
CA GLY A 73 8.12 -3.42 -19.36
C GLY A 73 7.43 -4.32 -20.38
N GLU A 74 6.97 -5.52 -20.01
CA GLU A 74 6.35 -6.44 -20.98
C GLU A 74 4.94 -6.02 -21.43
N GLY A 75 4.33 -5.04 -20.75
CA GLY A 75 3.04 -4.46 -21.10
C GLY A 75 3.12 -3.42 -22.21
N ALA A 76 4.30 -2.88 -22.50
CA ALA A 76 4.48 -1.83 -23.50
C ALA A 76 4.03 -2.30 -24.90
N GLY A 77 3.15 -1.51 -25.54
CA GLY A 77 2.63 -1.80 -26.88
C GLY A 77 1.68 -3.00 -26.98
N LYS A 78 1.28 -3.61 -25.85
CA LYS A 78 0.30 -4.69 -25.81
C LYS A 78 -1.13 -4.15 -25.90
N ASP A 79 -2.06 -5.00 -26.31
CA ASP A 79 -3.49 -4.70 -26.22
C ASP A 79 -3.94 -4.62 -24.74
N LYS A 80 -5.11 -4.01 -24.49
CA LYS A 80 -5.63 -3.78 -23.13
C LYS A 80 -5.72 -5.06 -22.29
N PHE A 81 -6.07 -6.20 -22.90
CA PHE A 81 -6.20 -7.47 -22.18
C PHE A 81 -4.82 -7.97 -21.74
N SER A 82 -3.88 -8.07 -22.68
CA SER A 82 -2.50 -8.49 -22.40
C SER A 82 -1.79 -7.54 -21.42
N TYR A 83 -2.00 -6.23 -21.56
CA TYR A 83 -1.48 -5.21 -20.62
C TYR A 83 -1.98 -5.44 -19.19
N ASN A 84 -3.28 -5.69 -19.01
CA ASN A 84 -3.85 -5.98 -17.71
C ASN A 84 -3.33 -7.30 -17.10
N GLN A 85 -3.01 -8.30 -17.93
CA GLN A 85 -2.40 -9.56 -17.45
C GLN A 85 -0.98 -9.34 -16.92
N VAL A 86 -0.18 -8.50 -17.58
CA VAL A 86 1.16 -8.13 -17.10
C VAL A 86 1.06 -7.43 -15.74
N LYS A 87 0.16 -6.43 -15.60
CA LYS A 87 -0.07 -5.74 -14.33
C LYS A 87 -0.43 -6.72 -13.20
N LYS A 88 -1.43 -7.58 -13.43
CA LYS A 88 -1.85 -8.60 -12.45
C LYS A 88 -0.73 -9.57 -12.08
N SER A 89 0.12 -9.93 -13.04
CA SER A 89 1.27 -10.82 -12.79
C SER A 89 2.33 -10.14 -11.92
N ALA A 90 2.59 -8.85 -12.15
CA ALA A 90 3.48 -8.04 -11.34
C ALA A 90 2.97 -7.92 -9.90
N ASP A 91 1.70 -7.54 -9.73
CA ASP A 91 1.04 -7.41 -8.41
C ASP A 91 1.01 -8.76 -7.66
N ALA A 92 0.81 -9.88 -8.37
CA ALA A 92 0.85 -11.20 -7.75
C ALA A 92 2.23 -11.57 -7.18
N ILE A 93 3.31 -11.20 -7.88
CA ILE A 93 4.69 -11.47 -7.44
C ILE A 93 5.07 -10.56 -6.27
N SER A 94 4.71 -9.28 -6.33
CA SER A 94 4.97 -8.33 -5.25
C SER A 94 4.20 -8.72 -3.98
N ALA A 95 2.90 -9.01 -4.10
CA ALA A 95 2.06 -9.43 -2.98
C ALA A 95 2.55 -10.74 -2.35
N TYR A 96 2.94 -11.71 -3.18
CA TYR A 96 3.51 -12.96 -2.71
C TYR A 96 4.82 -12.77 -1.95
N SER A 97 5.73 -11.95 -2.50
CA SER A 97 7.05 -11.71 -1.91
C SER A 97 6.93 -10.99 -0.57
N MET A 98 6.09 -9.96 -0.50
CA MET A 98 5.81 -9.27 0.76
C MET A 98 5.18 -10.23 1.76
N SER A 99 4.13 -10.96 1.37
CA SER A 99 3.41 -11.88 2.26
C SER A 99 4.28 -13.03 2.80
N GLU A 100 5.14 -13.62 1.96
CA GLU A 100 6.07 -14.65 2.41
C GLU A 100 7.18 -14.09 3.31
N GLY A 101 7.62 -12.85 3.09
CA GLY A 101 8.51 -12.16 4.02
C GLY A 101 7.86 -11.91 5.38
N LEU A 102 6.62 -11.38 5.39
CA LEU A 102 5.81 -11.21 6.60
C LEU A 102 5.57 -12.53 7.33
N TRP A 103 5.24 -13.60 6.59
CA TRP A 103 5.10 -14.93 7.19
C TRP A 103 6.41 -15.41 7.83
N TYR A 104 7.55 -15.19 7.18
CA TYR A 104 8.83 -15.62 7.72
C TYR A 104 9.32 -14.78 8.89
N LEU A 105 8.98 -13.49 8.93
CA LEU A 105 9.31 -12.62 10.06
C LEU A 105 8.46 -12.91 11.31
N THR A 106 7.30 -13.56 11.19
CA THR A 106 6.49 -13.96 12.37
C THR A 106 7.28 -14.76 13.40
N ARG A 107 8.31 -15.51 12.96
CA ARG A 107 9.21 -16.27 13.84
C ARG A 107 10.03 -15.39 14.77
N SER A 108 10.26 -14.14 14.37
CA SER A 108 10.97 -13.12 15.13
C SER A 108 10.04 -12.23 15.96
N LEU A 109 8.71 -12.32 15.77
CA LEU A 109 7.76 -11.59 16.60
C LEU A 109 7.81 -12.10 18.05
N PRO A 110 7.63 -11.20 19.04
CA PRO A 110 7.34 -11.64 20.41
C PRO A 110 6.13 -12.58 20.43
N GLU A 111 6.09 -13.49 21.40
CA GLU A 111 5.16 -14.62 21.41
C GLU A 111 3.68 -14.21 21.42
N ASN A 112 3.38 -13.03 21.98
CA ASN A 112 2.04 -12.47 22.10
C ASN A 112 1.74 -11.35 21.08
N HIS A 113 2.58 -11.19 20.04
CA HIS A 113 2.43 -10.11 19.06
C HIS A 113 1.91 -10.62 17.71
N ALA A 114 1.13 -9.76 17.05
CA ALA A 114 0.63 -9.96 15.70
C ALA A 114 0.78 -8.68 14.86
N ILE A 115 0.93 -8.85 13.54
CA ILE A 115 0.74 -7.78 12.57
C ILE A 115 -0.59 -8.03 11.87
N MET A 116 -1.48 -7.04 11.87
CA MET A 116 -2.75 -7.06 11.16
C MET A 116 -2.68 -6.09 9.98
N VAL A 117 -2.98 -6.56 8.77
CA VAL A 117 -3.11 -5.67 7.61
C VAL A 117 -4.43 -4.91 7.71
N CYS A 118 -4.36 -3.59 7.77
CA CYS A 118 -5.51 -2.68 7.86
C CYS A 118 -5.81 -2.01 6.51
N LEU A 119 -4.79 -1.80 5.67
CA LEU A 119 -4.91 -1.28 4.30
C LEU A 119 -3.95 -2.09 3.43
N GLY A 120 -4.41 -2.55 2.27
CA GLY A 120 -3.66 -3.50 1.44
C GLY A 120 -4.25 -3.70 0.06
N GLU A 121 -3.84 -4.78 -0.62
CA GLU A 121 -4.20 -5.16 -2.00
C GLU A 121 -5.68 -5.63 -2.16
N GLY A 122 -6.61 -5.09 -1.35
CA GLY A 122 -8.05 -5.39 -1.36
C GLY A 122 -8.58 -6.12 -0.12
N LEU A 123 -9.68 -6.85 -0.28
CA LEU A 123 -10.39 -7.56 0.81
C LEU A 123 -9.83 -8.97 1.09
N MET A 124 -9.86 -9.40 2.35
CA MET A 124 -9.77 -10.84 2.68
C MET A 124 -11.18 -11.44 2.63
N PRO A 125 -11.42 -12.50 1.85
CA PRO A 125 -12.71 -13.17 1.87
C PRO A 125 -12.84 -13.96 3.19
N LYS A 126 -13.61 -13.43 4.15
CA LYS A 126 -14.00 -14.12 5.39
C LYS A 126 -15.53 -14.24 5.44
N SER A 127 -16.05 -15.47 5.29
CA SER A 127 -17.46 -15.91 5.44
C SER A 127 -18.54 -14.85 5.17
N GLY A 128 -18.92 -14.68 3.89
CA GLY A 128 -20.18 -14.03 3.51
C GLY A 128 -20.10 -12.95 2.44
N GLU A 129 -18.91 -12.52 2.03
CA GLU A 129 -18.73 -11.40 1.11
C GLU A 129 -18.81 -11.82 -0.38
N THR A 130 -19.38 -10.94 -1.21
CA THR A 130 -19.63 -11.17 -2.64
C THR A 130 -18.36 -10.97 -3.49
N PRO A 131 -18.29 -11.61 -4.69
CA PRO A 131 -17.13 -11.60 -5.59
C PRO A 131 -16.61 -10.24 -6.10
N GLU A 132 -17.36 -9.14 -5.90
CA GLU A 132 -17.12 -7.86 -6.55
C GLU A 132 -16.01 -7.02 -5.90
N MET A 133 -15.48 -7.44 -4.74
CA MET A 133 -14.65 -6.61 -3.86
C MET A 133 -13.13 -6.86 -3.92
N GLY A 134 -12.57 -7.32 -5.04
CA GLY A 134 -11.10 -7.37 -5.24
C GLY A 134 -10.35 -8.10 -4.10
N ALA A 135 -10.42 -9.42 -4.05
CA ALA A 135 -9.85 -10.16 -2.93
C ALA A 135 -8.37 -10.54 -3.14
N ASN A 136 -7.45 -9.95 -2.37
CA ASN A 136 -6.11 -10.49 -2.16
C ASN A 136 -5.94 -10.97 -0.70
N PRO A 137 -6.26 -12.22 -0.36
CA PRO A 137 -6.12 -12.80 0.99
C PRO A 137 -4.68 -12.79 1.53
N LEU A 138 -3.67 -12.58 0.68
CA LEU A 138 -2.30 -12.56 1.12
C LEU A 138 -2.02 -11.30 1.93
N LEU A 139 -2.58 -10.15 1.53
CA LEU A 139 -2.34 -8.83 2.14
C LEU A 139 -3.63 -8.01 2.24
N GLY A 140 -4.78 -8.66 2.27
CA GLY A 140 -6.07 -8.00 2.36
C GLY A 140 -6.38 -7.61 3.80
N PHE A 141 -7.39 -6.75 3.97
CA PHE A 141 -7.82 -6.31 5.28
C PHE A 141 -8.08 -7.46 6.25
N GLY A 142 -7.60 -7.32 7.48
CA GLY A 142 -7.76 -8.30 8.53
C GLY A 142 -6.89 -9.55 8.36
N ARG A 143 -5.91 -9.53 7.43
CA ARG A 143 -4.87 -10.56 7.39
C ARG A 143 -3.97 -10.45 8.61
N VAL A 144 -3.79 -11.56 9.31
CA VAL A 144 -2.94 -11.63 10.51
C VAL A 144 -1.65 -12.41 10.23
N TYR A 145 -0.53 -11.82 10.62
CA TYR A 145 0.79 -12.44 10.67
C TYR A 145 1.23 -12.56 12.13
N ALA A 146 1.11 -13.78 12.67
CA ALA A 146 1.49 -14.09 14.03
C ALA A 146 1.80 -15.59 14.16
N ARG A 147 2.18 -16.02 15.36
CA ARG A 147 2.23 -17.45 15.71
C ARG A 147 0.81 -18.04 15.69
N PRO A 148 0.63 -19.35 15.42
CA PRO A 148 -0.69 -19.93 15.14
C PRO A 148 -1.79 -19.61 16.18
N GLU A 149 -1.49 -19.74 17.47
CA GLU A 149 -2.47 -19.49 18.54
C GLU A 149 -2.88 -18.01 18.61
N VAL A 150 -1.91 -17.09 18.48
CA VAL A 150 -2.19 -15.65 18.44
C VAL A 150 -2.97 -15.28 17.18
N ALA A 151 -2.58 -15.84 16.02
CA ALA A 151 -3.27 -15.61 14.76
C ALA A 151 -4.74 -16.03 14.86
N GLN A 152 -5.02 -17.22 15.40
CA GLN A 152 -6.38 -17.70 15.61
C GLN A 152 -7.17 -16.79 16.55
N ALA A 153 -6.57 -16.38 17.67
CA ALA A 153 -7.23 -15.50 18.63
C ALA A 153 -7.59 -14.13 18.02
N VAL A 154 -6.69 -13.54 17.22
CA VAL A 154 -6.96 -12.26 16.54
C VAL A 154 -7.98 -12.46 15.41
N ASP A 155 -7.90 -13.57 14.67
CA ASP A 155 -8.85 -13.90 13.59
C ASP A 155 -10.29 -14.04 14.09
N GLU A 156 -10.51 -14.62 15.27
CA GLU A 156 -11.82 -14.69 15.94
C GLU A 156 -12.39 -13.28 16.18
N GLU A 157 -11.57 -12.36 16.68
CA GLU A 157 -11.98 -10.98 16.95
C GLU A 157 -12.27 -10.21 15.66
N ILE A 158 -11.45 -10.39 14.62
CA ILE A 158 -11.70 -9.80 13.29
C ILE A 158 -13.00 -10.33 12.70
N HIS A 159 -13.27 -11.63 12.83
CA HIS A 159 -14.52 -12.21 12.34
C HIS A 159 -15.74 -11.59 13.02
N ARG A 160 -15.68 -11.32 14.33
CA ARG A 160 -16.73 -10.58 15.04
C ARG A 160 -16.82 -9.14 14.56
N LEU A 161 -15.70 -8.45 14.38
CA LEU A 161 -15.70 -7.07 13.88
C LEU A 161 -16.37 -6.92 12.51
N LEU A 162 -16.25 -7.92 11.64
CA LEU A 162 -16.86 -7.94 10.32
C LEU A 162 -18.35 -8.31 10.32
N ASN A 163 -18.77 -9.25 11.20
CA ASN A 163 -20.07 -9.90 11.09
C ASN A 163 -21.05 -9.59 12.23
N ASP A 164 -20.57 -9.09 13.37
CA ASP A 164 -21.40 -8.77 14.53
C ASP A 164 -21.63 -7.24 14.58
N PRO A 165 -22.86 -6.76 14.28
CA PRO A 165 -23.18 -5.34 14.29
C PRO A 165 -23.22 -4.74 15.70
N ASP A 166 -22.91 -5.45 16.77
CA ASP A 166 -22.67 -4.88 18.10
C ASP A 166 -21.19 -4.94 18.54
N HIS A 167 -20.35 -5.68 17.79
CA HIS A 167 -18.91 -5.72 18.03
C HIS A 167 -18.24 -4.52 17.36
N ARG A 168 -17.57 -3.67 18.15
CA ARG A 168 -16.82 -2.50 17.67
C ARG A 168 -15.36 -2.60 18.09
N TRP A 169 -14.56 -1.67 17.60
CA TRP A 169 -13.14 -1.53 17.95
C TRP A 169 -12.87 -1.54 19.46
N ASN A 170 -13.73 -0.92 20.27
CA ASN A 170 -13.57 -0.94 21.73
C ASN A 170 -13.61 -2.38 22.29
N GLN A 171 -14.58 -3.19 21.85
CA GLN A 171 -14.68 -4.60 22.23
C GLN A 171 -13.49 -5.42 21.69
N PHE A 172 -13.07 -5.15 20.45
CA PHE A 172 -11.91 -5.79 19.84
C PHE A 172 -10.64 -5.56 20.68
N TYR A 173 -10.31 -4.30 21.00
CA TYR A 173 -9.14 -3.97 21.81
C TYR A 173 -9.23 -4.48 23.24
N GLU A 174 -10.43 -4.47 23.86
CA GLU A 174 -10.62 -5.09 25.17
C GLU A 174 -10.38 -6.60 25.15
N ALA A 175 -10.86 -7.31 24.14
CA ALA A 175 -10.66 -8.75 24.03
C ALA A 175 -9.18 -9.11 23.89
N LEU A 176 -8.44 -8.38 23.05
CA LEU A 176 -6.99 -8.56 22.88
C LEU A 176 -6.23 -8.24 24.17
N ARG A 177 -6.56 -7.12 24.85
CA ARG A 177 -5.94 -6.76 26.13
C ARG A 177 -6.17 -7.81 27.20
N ARG A 178 -7.38 -8.38 27.30
CA ARG A 178 -7.69 -9.48 28.25
C ARG A 178 -6.86 -10.74 27.96
N ARG A 179 -6.55 -11.02 26.69
CA ARG A 179 -5.69 -12.15 26.27
C ARG A 179 -4.19 -11.82 26.33
N GLY A 180 -3.81 -10.59 26.68
CA GLY A 180 -2.41 -10.14 26.69
C GLY A 180 -1.78 -10.09 25.29
N ILE A 181 -2.58 -9.95 24.23
CA ILE A 181 -2.14 -9.91 22.84
C ILE A 181 -1.93 -8.44 22.41
N THR A 182 -0.77 -8.17 21.82
CA THR A 182 -0.49 -6.90 21.14
C THR A 182 -0.66 -7.09 19.64
N VAL A 183 -1.42 -6.21 19.00
CA VAL A 183 -1.54 -6.18 17.54
C VAL A 183 -0.97 -4.86 17.05
N TRP A 184 -0.12 -4.94 16.02
CA TRP A 184 0.34 -3.79 15.24
C TRP A 184 -0.45 -3.72 13.95
N GLY A 185 -0.83 -2.51 13.55
CA GLY A 185 -1.49 -2.27 12.27
C GLY A 185 -0.49 -2.20 11.13
N ALA A 186 -0.89 -2.57 9.92
CA ALA A 186 -0.07 -2.41 8.73
C ALA A 186 -0.87 -1.80 7.57
N ALA A 187 -0.23 -0.90 6.82
CA ALA A 187 -0.70 -0.46 5.52
C ALA A 187 0.35 -0.85 4.46
N VAL A 188 -0.10 -1.52 3.41
CA VAL A 188 0.79 -2.16 2.43
C VAL A 188 0.36 -1.76 1.02
N ASP A 189 1.31 -1.28 0.24
CA ASP A 189 1.19 -1.17 -1.22
C ASP A 189 2.42 -1.87 -1.80
N THR A 190 2.22 -3.04 -2.39
CA THR A 190 3.36 -3.88 -2.78
C THR A 190 4.01 -3.45 -4.07
N LEU A 191 3.26 -2.75 -4.92
CA LEU A 191 3.70 -2.24 -6.20
C LEU A 191 3.01 -0.90 -6.48
N GLU A 192 3.53 0.17 -5.87
CA GLU A 192 3.13 1.51 -6.21
C GLU A 192 3.54 1.78 -7.67
N ASN A 193 2.68 2.44 -8.43
CA ASN A 193 2.88 2.75 -9.85
C ASN A 193 2.92 1.53 -10.79
N THR A 194 2.05 0.53 -10.58
CA THR A 194 1.95 -0.68 -11.44
C THR A 194 1.87 -0.38 -12.94
N SER A 195 1.14 0.66 -13.36
CA SER A 195 1.06 1.04 -14.78
C SER A 195 2.43 1.44 -15.34
N ARG A 196 3.19 2.27 -14.61
CA ARG A 196 4.54 2.66 -14.97
C ARG A 196 5.49 1.46 -15.00
N PHE A 197 5.31 0.52 -14.06
CA PHE A 197 6.08 -0.72 -14.03
C PHE A 197 5.81 -1.59 -15.27
N ALA A 198 4.54 -1.82 -15.63
CA ALA A 198 4.17 -2.62 -16.79
C ALA A 198 4.63 -1.99 -18.12
N GLU A 199 4.72 -0.66 -18.18
CA GLU A 199 5.23 0.09 -19.32
C GLU A 199 6.76 0.16 -19.38
N GLY A 200 7.46 -0.26 -18.32
CA GLY A 200 8.92 -0.26 -18.29
C GLY A 200 9.50 1.13 -18.03
N GLN A 201 8.73 2.01 -17.40
CA GLN A 201 9.19 3.37 -17.08
C GLN A 201 10.41 3.32 -16.15
N PRO A 202 11.42 4.19 -16.38
CA PRO A 202 12.68 4.14 -15.64
C PRO A 202 12.55 4.64 -14.20
N THR A 203 11.44 5.30 -13.86
CA THR A 203 11.22 5.93 -12.55
C THR A 203 9.85 5.66 -11.96
N GLY A 204 9.78 5.59 -10.62
CA GLY A 204 8.53 5.57 -9.84
C GLY A 204 8.16 4.25 -9.16
N PRO A 205 8.23 3.08 -9.82
CA PRO A 205 7.84 1.82 -9.19
C PRO A 205 8.58 1.51 -7.88
N MET A 206 7.82 1.24 -6.82
CA MET A 206 8.34 0.94 -5.49
C MET A 206 7.38 0.07 -4.67
N THR A 207 7.87 -0.46 -3.56
CA THR A 207 7.09 -1.14 -2.53
C THR A 207 7.01 -0.24 -1.30
N VAL A 208 5.83 -0.11 -0.70
CA VAL A 208 5.56 0.68 0.50
C VAL A 208 4.96 -0.20 1.59
N PHE A 209 5.52 -0.13 2.79
CA PHE A 209 5.03 -0.84 3.97
C PHE A 209 5.11 0.05 5.20
N HIS A 210 3.98 0.32 5.83
CA HIS A 210 3.89 1.09 7.08
C HIS A 210 3.45 0.19 8.20
N LEU A 211 4.18 0.19 9.31
CA LEU A 211 3.78 -0.49 10.55
C LEU A 211 3.37 0.54 11.59
N PHE A 212 2.15 0.40 12.11
CA PHE A 212 1.56 1.23 13.14
C PHE A 212 1.58 0.50 14.49
N ASP A 213 1.74 1.24 15.58
CA ASP A 213 1.75 0.70 16.94
C ASP A 213 0.40 0.13 17.40
N ALA A 214 -0.67 0.40 16.66
CA ALA A 214 -1.98 -0.23 16.78
C ALA A 214 -2.67 -0.38 15.40
N PRO A 215 -3.64 -1.31 15.26
CA PRO A 215 -4.53 -1.37 14.11
C PRO A 215 -5.23 -0.04 13.84
N LEU A 216 -5.41 0.31 12.56
CA LEU A 216 -6.26 1.44 12.16
C LEU A 216 -7.72 1.09 12.46
N THR A 217 -8.54 2.11 12.72
CA THR A 217 -9.97 1.96 13.05
C THR A 217 -10.89 1.79 11.84
N VAL A 218 -10.34 1.40 10.69
CA VAL A 218 -11.07 1.05 9.46
C VAL A 218 -11.49 -0.42 9.53
N THR A 219 -12.76 -0.75 9.40
CA THR A 219 -13.29 -2.11 9.69
C THR A 219 -13.44 -3.02 8.48
N ARG A 220 -13.33 -2.48 7.27
CA ARG A 220 -13.23 -3.21 6.00
C ARG A 220 -12.60 -2.28 4.96
N PRO A 221 -12.03 -2.80 3.87
CA PRO A 221 -11.52 -2.00 2.76
C PRO A 221 -12.58 -1.04 2.27
N TYR A 222 -12.13 0.20 2.13
CA TYR A 222 -12.90 1.28 1.58
C TYR A 222 -12.19 1.73 0.32
N GLU A 223 -12.67 1.23 -0.82
CA GLU A 223 -12.10 1.53 -2.13
C GLU A 223 -12.76 2.78 -2.72
N ALA A 224 -12.38 3.94 -2.19
CA ALA A 224 -12.78 5.24 -2.72
C ALA A 224 -11.59 6.18 -2.84
N TYR A 225 -11.88 7.46 -3.06
CA TYR A 225 -10.88 8.52 -3.12
C TYR A 225 -10.95 9.42 -1.90
N PHE A 226 -9.78 9.90 -1.49
CA PHE A 226 -9.67 11.04 -0.57
C PHE A 226 -9.04 12.23 -1.28
N GLY A 227 -9.58 13.43 -1.03
CA GLY A 227 -8.88 14.66 -1.34
C GLY A 227 -7.71 14.81 -0.37
N CYS A 228 -6.54 15.23 -0.84
CA CYS A 228 -5.30 15.29 -0.06
C CYS A 228 -4.60 16.64 -0.24
N LEU A 229 -4.16 17.25 0.87
CA LEU A 229 -3.30 18.43 0.88
C LEU A 229 -2.19 18.19 1.88
N THR A 230 -0.95 18.21 1.40
CA THR A 230 0.26 18.04 2.21
C THR A 230 1.18 19.23 1.97
N VAL A 231 1.48 19.96 3.05
CA VAL A 231 2.34 21.15 3.05
C VAL A 231 3.49 20.97 4.03
N PRO A 232 4.58 21.75 3.92
CA PRO A 232 5.62 21.74 4.96
C PRO A 232 5.05 22.16 6.31
N LYS A 233 5.48 21.50 7.40
CA LYS A 233 4.96 21.75 8.76
C LYS A 233 5.06 23.22 9.16
N ARG A 234 6.13 23.89 8.74
CA ARG A 234 6.35 25.32 8.97
C ARG A 234 5.22 26.21 8.43
N VAL A 235 4.56 25.83 7.34
CA VAL A 235 3.39 26.55 6.81
C VAL A 235 2.18 26.38 7.74
N ALA A 236 1.98 25.17 8.26
CA ALA A 236 0.95 24.91 9.26
C ALA A 236 1.22 25.64 10.59
N ASP A 237 2.49 25.76 11.01
CA ASP A 237 2.86 26.54 12.19
C ASP A 237 2.53 28.04 12.01
N THR A 238 2.80 28.60 10.82
CA THR A 238 2.40 29.97 10.47
C THR A 238 0.88 30.13 10.51
N ALA A 239 0.13 29.14 10.00
CA ALA A 239 -1.34 29.15 10.06
C ALA A 239 -1.84 29.17 11.50
N GLN A 240 -1.26 28.32 12.36
CA GLN A 240 -1.59 28.28 13.79
C GLN A 240 -1.28 29.61 14.49
N GLN A 241 -0.11 30.21 14.23
CA GLN A 241 0.25 31.53 14.78
C GLN A 241 -0.73 32.63 14.36
N ARG A 242 -1.33 32.50 13.18
CA ARG A 242 -2.33 33.42 12.64
C ARG A 242 -3.77 33.05 12.97
N SER A 243 -3.99 32.00 13.76
CA SER A 243 -5.32 31.45 14.07
C SER A 243 -6.13 31.08 12.81
N VAL A 244 -5.44 30.64 11.75
CA VAL A 244 -6.02 30.12 10.52
C VAL A 244 -6.09 28.60 10.62
N LEU A 245 -7.29 28.04 10.42
CA LEU A 245 -7.45 26.59 10.26
C LEU A 245 -6.94 26.19 8.88
N LEU A 246 -5.75 25.57 8.83
CA LEU A 246 -5.19 25.00 7.60
C LEU A 246 -5.58 23.52 7.47
N ASP A 247 -6.28 23.22 6.39
CA ASP A 247 -6.76 21.90 6.02
C ASP A 247 -6.99 21.82 4.50
N TRP A 248 -7.36 20.65 3.98
CA TRP A 248 -7.62 20.45 2.55
C TRP A 248 -8.71 21.37 1.99
N VAL A 249 -9.66 21.81 2.80
CA VAL A 249 -10.78 22.67 2.40
C VAL A 249 -10.38 24.15 2.37
N THR A 250 -9.19 24.48 2.86
CA THR A 250 -8.69 25.86 2.90
C THR A 250 -8.57 26.41 1.47
N PRO A 251 -9.12 27.60 1.18
CA PRO A 251 -8.98 28.22 -0.15
C PRO A 251 -7.51 28.34 -0.55
N ARG A 252 -7.17 28.02 -1.81
CA ARG A 252 -5.77 27.97 -2.25
C ARG A 252 -5.10 29.35 -2.19
N SER A 253 -5.87 30.43 -2.29
CA SER A 253 -5.40 31.80 -2.02
C SER A 253 -4.90 31.96 -0.59
N THR A 254 -5.63 31.44 0.41
CA THR A 254 -5.19 31.45 1.81
C THR A 254 -3.96 30.56 2.04
N VAL A 255 -3.88 29.40 1.38
CA VAL A 255 -2.69 28.55 1.44
C VAL A 255 -1.47 29.29 0.86
N MET A 256 -1.62 29.95 -0.31
CA MET A 256 -0.59 30.78 -0.91
C MET A 256 -0.17 31.92 0.04
N ASP A 257 -1.11 32.66 0.64
CA ASP A 257 -0.80 33.73 1.59
C ASP A 257 0.01 33.25 2.79
N LEU A 258 -0.31 32.06 3.31
CA LEU A 258 0.44 31.41 4.38
C LEU A 258 1.86 31.05 3.94
N ILE A 259 2.03 30.53 2.72
CA ILE A 259 3.34 30.21 2.15
C ILE A 259 4.20 31.47 1.99
N LEU A 260 3.67 32.52 1.36
CA LEU A 260 4.35 33.81 1.16
C LEU A 260 4.79 34.43 2.49
N SER A 261 3.97 34.21 3.52
CA SER A 261 4.25 34.69 4.87
C SER A 261 5.26 33.83 5.65
N THR A 262 5.36 32.54 5.31
CA THR A 262 6.25 31.58 5.96
C THR A 262 7.68 31.72 5.46
N TYR A 263 7.84 32.00 4.16
CA TYR A 263 9.12 32.04 3.48
C TYR A 263 9.39 33.43 2.90
N THR A 264 10.10 34.26 3.65
CA THR A 264 10.44 35.63 3.24
C THR A 264 11.11 35.65 1.86
N GLY A 265 10.56 36.47 0.95
CA GLY A 265 11.12 36.67 -0.40
C GLY A 265 10.73 35.59 -1.42
N ILE A 266 9.91 34.60 -1.05
CA ILE A 266 9.37 33.64 -2.02
C ILE A 266 8.42 34.33 -2.99
N LEU A 267 8.52 33.90 -4.24
CA LEU A 267 7.68 34.37 -5.33
C LEU A 267 6.69 33.25 -5.68
N PRO A 268 5.45 33.58 -6.08
CA PRO A 268 4.44 32.55 -6.36
C PRO A 268 4.92 31.49 -7.36
N ARG A 269 5.70 31.88 -8.38
CA ARG A 269 6.29 30.96 -9.37
C ARG A 269 7.27 29.92 -8.78
N ASN A 270 7.79 30.16 -7.57
CA ASN A 270 8.68 29.24 -6.84
C ASN A 270 7.91 28.39 -5.82
N VAL A 271 6.57 28.45 -5.85
CA VAL A 271 5.67 27.52 -5.18
C VAL A 271 5.33 26.42 -6.17
N HIS A 272 5.94 25.26 -5.97
CA HIS A 272 5.79 24.07 -6.79
C HIS A 272 4.68 23.18 -6.23
N VAL A 273 3.60 23.03 -6.97
CA VAL A 273 2.44 22.23 -6.56
C VAL A 273 2.41 20.96 -7.38
N TRP A 274 2.62 19.82 -6.72
CA TRP A 274 2.44 18.51 -7.31
C TRP A 274 0.99 18.05 -7.13
N THR A 275 0.39 17.62 -8.22
CA THR A 275 -0.96 17.05 -8.30
C THR A 275 -0.96 15.99 -9.39
N LEU A 276 -1.85 15.00 -9.27
CA LEU A 276 -2.15 14.12 -10.40
C LEU A 276 -2.58 14.97 -11.61
N ALA A 277 -2.00 14.66 -12.76
CA ALA A 277 -2.21 15.35 -14.02
C ALA A 277 -2.67 14.37 -15.12
N GLY A 278 -2.78 14.87 -16.34
CA GLY A 278 -3.20 14.12 -17.51
C GLY A 278 -4.63 14.41 -17.94
N LYS A 279 -4.91 14.22 -19.23
CA LYS A 279 -6.18 14.61 -19.88
C LYS A 279 -7.40 13.96 -19.23
N SER A 280 -7.29 12.72 -18.79
CA SER A 280 -8.38 11.97 -18.14
C SER A 280 -8.82 12.54 -16.79
N ARG A 281 -8.01 13.41 -16.18
CA ARG A 281 -8.29 14.00 -14.85
C ARG A 281 -8.77 15.44 -14.93
N HIS A 282 -8.83 16.04 -16.13
CA HIS A 282 -9.18 17.44 -16.32
C HIS A 282 -10.58 17.78 -15.77
N GLU A 283 -11.57 16.89 -15.94
CA GLU A 283 -12.93 17.12 -15.41
C GLU A 283 -12.96 17.18 -13.88
N ARG A 284 -12.13 16.36 -13.22
CA ARG A 284 -12.06 16.26 -11.75
C ARG A 284 -11.20 17.37 -11.13
N LEU A 285 -10.05 17.67 -11.73
CA LEU A 285 -9.00 18.51 -11.16
C LEU A 285 -8.74 19.82 -11.90
N GLY A 286 -9.32 20.03 -13.07
CA GLY A 286 -9.03 21.20 -13.90
C GLY A 286 -9.30 22.53 -13.19
N SER A 287 -10.35 22.60 -12.36
CA SER A 287 -10.62 23.78 -11.53
C SER A 287 -9.54 24.02 -10.49
N LEU A 288 -9.08 22.98 -9.78
CA LEU A 288 -7.99 23.07 -8.81
C LEU A 288 -6.68 23.53 -9.47
N TRP A 289 -6.39 23.03 -10.68
CA TRP A 289 -5.23 23.45 -11.45
C TRP A 289 -5.29 24.94 -11.79
N GLU A 290 -6.46 25.42 -12.22
CA GLU A 290 -6.67 26.83 -12.55
C GLU A 290 -6.57 27.72 -11.30
N GLU A 291 -7.08 27.28 -10.16
CA GLU A 291 -6.91 28.00 -8.89
C GLU A 291 -5.43 28.26 -8.58
N TRP A 292 -4.59 27.24 -8.64
CA TRP A 292 -3.15 27.40 -8.41
C TRP A 292 -2.46 28.26 -9.46
N ARG A 293 -2.76 28.07 -10.75
CA ARG A 293 -2.20 28.87 -11.85
C ARG A 293 -2.57 30.35 -11.73
N SER A 294 -3.82 30.65 -11.35
CA SER A 294 -4.30 32.02 -11.17
C SER A 294 -3.58 32.77 -10.05
N LEU A 295 -3.06 32.03 -9.05
CA LEU A 295 -2.23 32.54 -7.97
C LEU A 295 -0.74 32.68 -8.37
N GLY A 296 -0.39 32.29 -9.59
CA GLY A 296 0.98 32.30 -10.10
C GLY A 296 1.86 31.15 -9.62
N ALA A 297 1.26 30.10 -9.01
CA ALA A 297 1.99 28.90 -8.63
C ALA A 297 2.45 28.10 -9.86
N HIS A 298 3.56 27.39 -9.72
CA HIS A 298 4.02 26.45 -10.71
C HIS A 298 3.35 25.09 -10.45
N LEU A 299 2.46 24.65 -11.34
CA LEU A 299 2.02 23.25 -11.36
C LEU A 299 3.11 22.39 -11.95
N VAL A 300 3.61 21.45 -11.15
CA VAL A 300 4.65 20.52 -11.56
C VAL A 300 4.16 19.66 -12.72
N ASP A 301 5.01 19.49 -13.73
CA ASP A 301 4.78 18.60 -14.86
C ASP A 301 6.02 17.77 -15.17
N GLU A 302 5.88 16.87 -16.15
CA GLU A 302 6.94 15.95 -16.59
C GLU A 302 8.17 16.64 -17.19
N THR A 303 8.13 17.95 -17.47
CA THR A 303 9.30 18.71 -17.94
C THR A 303 10.14 19.26 -16.78
N TRP A 304 9.62 19.22 -15.56
CA TRP A 304 10.33 19.71 -14.38
C TRP A 304 11.29 18.66 -13.81
N THR A 305 12.46 19.14 -13.40
CA THR A 305 13.48 18.34 -12.71
C THR A 305 13.41 18.64 -11.23
N ALA A 306 13.22 17.60 -10.41
CA ALA A 306 13.23 17.75 -8.96
C ALA A 306 14.63 18.15 -8.45
N PRO A 307 14.75 18.70 -7.23
CA PRO A 307 16.03 18.96 -6.57
C PRO A 307 16.95 17.73 -6.43
N THR A 308 16.42 16.53 -6.66
CA THR A 308 17.18 15.27 -6.74
C THR A 308 17.99 15.14 -8.03
N GLY A 309 17.74 16.01 -9.02
CA GLY A 309 18.31 15.94 -10.37
C GLY A 309 17.56 15.02 -11.33
N LEU A 310 16.46 14.41 -10.87
CA LEU A 310 15.66 13.48 -11.66
C LEU A 310 14.38 14.13 -12.17
N GLN A 311 13.95 13.72 -13.36
CA GLN A 311 12.70 14.15 -13.96
C GLN A 311 11.50 13.51 -13.23
N VAL A 312 10.52 14.32 -12.86
CA VAL A 312 9.34 13.86 -12.12
C VAL A 312 8.28 13.26 -13.06
N PHE A 313 7.24 12.68 -12.48
CA PHE A 313 6.04 12.23 -13.19
C PHE A 313 4.77 12.71 -12.48
N THR A 314 3.64 12.82 -13.16
CA THR A 314 2.39 13.30 -12.53
C THR A 314 1.18 12.47 -12.94
N ASP A 315 1.41 11.38 -13.68
CA ASP A 315 0.38 10.49 -14.21
C ASP A 315 -0.12 9.45 -13.19
N SER A 316 0.66 9.21 -12.12
CA SER A 316 0.42 8.22 -11.06
C SER A 316 1.21 8.55 -9.78
N GLY A 317 1.01 7.79 -8.70
CA GLY A 317 1.84 7.78 -7.49
C GLY A 317 1.71 9.01 -6.62
N THR A 318 0.85 8.95 -5.60
CA THR A 318 0.59 10.09 -4.70
C THR A 318 1.36 10.01 -3.39
N TYR A 319 1.97 8.87 -3.09
CA TYR A 319 2.71 8.65 -1.85
C TYR A 319 4.12 9.25 -1.92
N ALA A 320 4.93 8.83 -2.90
CA ALA A 320 6.33 9.25 -3.02
C ALA A 320 6.56 10.78 -3.09
N PRO A 321 5.74 11.59 -3.79
CA PRO A 321 5.86 13.05 -3.80
C PRO A 321 5.88 13.70 -2.40
N THR A 322 5.24 13.06 -1.41
CA THR A 322 5.21 13.56 -0.02
C THR A 322 6.62 13.70 0.58
N PHE A 323 7.58 12.86 0.17
CA PHE A 323 8.97 12.96 0.63
C PHE A 323 9.70 14.22 0.12
N LEU A 324 9.19 14.85 -0.95
CA LEU A 324 9.76 16.08 -1.51
C LEU A 324 9.14 17.35 -0.91
N VAL A 325 8.06 17.24 -0.12
CA VAL A 325 7.39 18.38 0.51
C VAL A 325 8.31 19.05 1.53
N ARG A 326 8.91 20.17 1.14
CA ARG A 326 9.80 21.02 1.93
C ARG A 326 10.07 22.34 1.22
N SER A 327 10.81 23.21 1.88
CA SER A 327 11.43 24.38 1.26
C SER A 327 12.93 24.19 1.03
N TRP A 328 13.49 24.83 0.00
CA TRP A 328 14.94 24.90 -0.24
C TRP A 328 15.34 26.27 -0.82
N GLN A 329 16.63 26.46 -1.03
CA GLN A 329 17.21 27.63 -1.71
C GLN A 329 17.79 27.18 -3.04
N GLU A 330 17.49 27.90 -4.11
CA GLU A 330 18.02 27.65 -5.45
C GLU A 330 18.29 28.99 -6.13
N ASN A 331 19.53 29.18 -6.62
CA ASN A 331 19.98 30.45 -7.21
C ASN A 331 19.73 31.70 -6.33
N GLY A 332 19.73 31.53 -5.01
CA GLY A 332 19.48 32.61 -4.04
C GLY A 332 18.00 32.96 -3.84
N GLU A 333 17.08 32.26 -4.50
CA GLU A 333 15.64 32.39 -4.28
C GLU A 333 15.14 31.22 -3.40
N PRO A 334 14.20 31.46 -2.47
CA PRO A 334 13.52 30.38 -1.77
C PRO A 334 12.50 29.70 -2.70
N HIS A 335 12.40 28.39 -2.56
CA HIS A 335 11.42 27.55 -3.24
C HIS A 335 10.69 26.70 -2.21
N VAL A 336 9.46 26.30 -2.53
CA VAL A 336 8.68 25.36 -1.73
C VAL A 336 7.97 24.36 -2.63
N PHE A 337 7.91 23.10 -2.19
CA PHE A 337 7.15 22.04 -2.84
C PHE A 337 6.03 21.57 -1.90
N LEU A 338 4.84 21.34 -2.45
CA LEU A 338 3.67 20.81 -1.74
C LEU A 338 2.87 19.87 -2.65
N CYS A 339 2.02 19.04 -2.04
CA CYS A 339 1.13 18.14 -2.77
C CYS A 339 -0.33 18.52 -2.55
N ASP A 340 -1.13 18.57 -3.61
CA ASP A 340 -2.58 18.85 -3.56
C ASP A 340 -3.31 17.97 -4.59
N GLY A 341 -4.61 17.75 -4.39
CA GLY A 341 -5.45 16.94 -5.27
C GLY A 341 -6.14 15.81 -4.52
N TYR A 342 -6.01 14.59 -5.03
CA TYR A 342 -6.64 13.39 -4.48
C TYR A 342 -5.76 12.15 -4.64
N ALA A 343 -6.07 11.12 -3.87
CA ALA A 343 -5.46 9.79 -3.95
C ALA A 343 -6.51 8.71 -3.69
N ALA A 344 -6.21 7.46 -4.02
CA ALA A 344 -6.99 6.34 -3.51
C ALA A 344 -6.88 6.29 -1.98
N THR A 345 -7.92 5.81 -1.29
CA THR A 345 -8.01 5.87 0.18
C THR A 345 -6.79 5.28 0.89
N ALA A 346 -6.29 4.12 0.43
CA ALA A 346 -5.11 3.47 1.02
C ALA A 346 -3.84 4.32 0.86
N GLU A 347 -3.55 4.75 -0.38
CA GLU A 347 -2.43 5.64 -0.69
C GLU A 347 -2.52 6.97 0.09
N ALA A 348 -3.72 7.56 0.18
CA ALA A 348 -3.99 8.79 0.90
C ALA A 348 -3.63 8.67 2.37
N MET A 349 -4.08 7.58 3.03
CA MET A 349 -3.76 7.34 4.43
C MET A 349 -2.27 7.06 4.64
N GLN A 350 -1.63 6.27 3.77
CA GLN A 350 -0.18 6.04 3.84
C GLN A 350 0.59 7.37 3.69
N ALA A 351 0.25 8.19 2.70
CA ALA A 351 0.86 9.51 2.50
C ALA A 351 0.61 10.45 3.70
N ALA A 352 -0.63 10.51 4.21
CA ALA A 352 -0.97 11.33 5.36
C ALA A 352 -0.26 10.89 6.63
N SER A 353 -0.03 9.58 6.80
CA SER A 353 0.68 9.05 7.96
C SER A 353 2.17 9.45 8.00
N LEU A 354 2.75 9.86 6.86
CA LEU A 354 4.08 10.45 6.83
C LEU A 354 4.18 11.78 7.58
N SER A 355 3.06 12.42 7.96
CA SER A 355 3.10 13.57 8.89
C SER A 355 3.63 13.23 10.29
N GLU A 356 3.63 11.95 10.67
CA GLU A 356 4.31 11.49 11.89
C GLU A 356 5.81 11.22 11.69
N VAL A 357 6.29 11.28 10.45
CA VAL A 357 7.62 10.79 10.04
C VAL A 357 8.47 11.91 9.44
N LEU A 358 7.84 12.79 8.66
CA LEU A 358 8.43 13.91 7.94
C LEU A 358 7.96 15.22 8.56
N ASP A 359 8.67 16.31 8.26
CA ASP A 359 8.30 17.66 8.71
C ASP A 359 7.20 18.28 7.83
N VAL A 360 6.05 17.59 7.77
CA VAL A 360 4.91 17.93 6.92
C VAL A 360 3.61 17.94 7.72
N ASP A 361 2.63 18.70 7.23
CA ASP A 361 1.25 18.68 7.70
C ASP A 361 0.36 18.15 6.57
N ALA A 362 -0.32 17.04 6.82
CA ALA A 362 -1.14 16.35 5.82
C ALA A 362 -2.60 16.28 6.28
N SER A 363 -3.51 16.68 5.39
CA SER A 363 -4.95 16.68 5.63
C SER A 363 -5.68 16.00 4.48
N MET A 364 -6.78 15.33 4.82
CA MET A 364 -7.59 14.55 3.89
C MET A 364 -9.06 14.97 3.92
N THR A 365 -9.85 14.55 2.94
CA THR A 365 -11.31 14.57 2.99
C THR A 365 -11.89 13.40 2.21
N VAL A 366 -13.09 12.94 2.60
CA VAL A 366 -13.80 11.88 1.89
C VAL A 366 -14.37 12.39 0.55
N LEU A 367 -14.09 11.67 -0.53
CA LEU A 367 -14.73 11.82 -1.85
C LEU A 367 -15.47 10.51 -2.18
N SER A 368 -16.32 10.52 -3.22
CA SER A 368 -17.06 9.31 -3.61
C SER A 368 -16.17 8.32 -4.35
N PRO A 369 -16.53 7.02 -4.39
CA PRO A 369 -15.83 6.01 -5.19
C PRO A 369 -15.83 6.28 -6.69
N THR A 370 -16.83 6.98 -7.23
CA THR A 370 -16.88 7.30 -8.66
C THR A 370 -16.17 8.59 -9.02
N PHE A 371 -16.19 9.56 -8.11
CA PHE A 371 -15.56 10.87 -8.23
C PHE A 371 -15.75 11.47 -9.64
N THR A 372 -17.00 11.72 -10.02
CA THR A 372 -17.33 12.19 -11.37
C THR A 372 -17.44 13.71 -11.47
N GLN A 373 -17.54 14.41 -10.34
CA GLN A 373 -17.68 15.86 -10.31
C GLN A 373 -16.32 16.54 -10.14
N PRO A 374 -16.21 17.84 -10.47
CA PRO A 374 -15.07 18.65 -10.06
C PRO A 374 -14.82 18.56 -8.55
N ILE A 375 -13.56 18.48 -8.13
CA ILE A 375 -13.15 18.07 -6.79
C ILE A 375 -13.84 18.81 -5.62
N HIS A 376 -14.06 20.12 -5.76
CA HIS A 376 -14.75 20.90 -4.73
C HIS A 376 -16.25 20.60 -4.65
N GLN A 377 -16.89 20.32 -5.79
CA GLN A 377 -18.31 19.94 -5.84
C GLN A 377 -18.50 18.53 -5.29
N GLU A 378 -17.59 17.62 -5.62
CA GLU A 378 -17.57 16.25 -5.10
C GLU A 378 -17.48 16.24 -3.56
N TYR A 379 -16.57 17.03 -3.00
CA TYR A 379 -16.46 17.22 -1.55
C TYR A 379 -17.75 17.76 -0.93
N GLN A 380 -18.33 18.82 -1.51
CA GLN A 380 -19.56 19.43 -1.00
C GLN A 380 -20.74 18.44 -1.00
N LEU A 381 -20.85 17.64 -2.05
CA LEU A 381 -21.85 16.59 -2.19
C LEU A 381 -21.67 15.54 -1.07
N MET A 382 -20.49 14.93 -0.96
CA MET A 382 -20.23 13.89 0.05
C MET A 382 -20.41 14.39 1.48
N ASN A 383 -19.99 15.63 1.77
CA ASN A 383 -20.15 16.21 3.11
C ASN A 383 -21.63 16.48 3.46
N GLN A 384 -22.46 16.90 2.50
CA GLN A 384 -23.90 17.06 2.73
C GLN A 384 -24.60 15.70 2.86
N LEU A 385 -24.22 14.71 2.04
CA LEU A 385 -24.77 13.36 2.08
C LEU A 385 -24.51 12.65 3.42
N ALA A 386 -23.37 12.89 4.05
CA ALA A 386 -23.01 12.29 5.33
C ALA A 386 -24.09 12.43 6.43
N THR A 387 -24.84 13.54 6.41
CA THR A 387 -25.86 13.88 7.42
C THR A 387 -27.27 14.02 6.83
N ALA A 388 -27.44 13.77 5.54
CA ALA A 388 -28.72 13.96 4.87
C ALA A 388 -29.74 12.89 5.30
N GLU A 389 -30.95 13.34 5.66
CA GLU A 389 -32.11 12.44 5.82
C GLU A 389 -32.65 11.96 4.46
N ASN A 390 -32.47 12.76 3.41
CA ASN A 390 -32.93 12.47 2.05
C ASN A 390 -31.78 12.66 1.05
N ILE A 391 -31.08 11.56 0.75
CA ILE A 391 -29.91 11.52 -0.16
C ILE A 391 -30.31 11.98 -1.56
N ARG A 392 -31.44 11.49 -2.09
CA ARG A 392 -31.96 11.85 -3.42
C ARG A 392 -32.06 13.37 -3.62
N ASN A 393 -32.63 14.08 -2.65
CA ASN A 393 -32.76 15.55 -2.76
C ASN A 393 -31.41 16.26 -2.83
N VAL A 394 -30.42 15.78 -2.07
CA VAL A 394 -29.06 16.36 -2.08
C VAL A 394 -28.37 16.10 -3.42
N VAL A 395 -28.47 14.87 -3.95
CA VAL A 395 -27.91 14.50 -5.27
C VAL A 395 -28.55 15.35 -6.37
N HIS A 396 -29.89 15.44 -6.42
CA HIS A 396 -30.60 16.28 -7.41
C HIS A 396 -30.15 17.75 -7.38
N LYS A 397 -29.93 18.30 -6.18
CA LYS A 397 -29.50 19.68 -6.02
C LYS A 397 -28.09 19.94 -6.57
N HIS A 398 -27.16 18.99 -6.42
CA HIS A 398 -25.77 19.16 -6.88
C HIS A 398 -25.58 18.80 -8.34
N LEU A 399 -26.31 17.81 -8.85
CA LEU A 399 -26.16 17.31 -10.22
C LEU A 399 -27.12 17.98 -11.22
N GLY A 400 -27.91 18.97 -10.79
CA GLY A 400 -28.60 19.91 -11.69
C GLY A 400 -30.03 19.58 -12.09
N GLY A 401 -30.79 18.78 -11.33
CA GLY A 401 -32.24 18.63 -11.53
C GLY A 401 -32.83 17.25 -11.17
N ALA A 402 -34.16 17.16 -11.23
CA ALA A 402 -34.97 15.99 -10.85
C ALA A 402 -34.82 14.74 -11.75
N ASP A 403 -33.95 14.81 -12.76
CA ASP A 403 -33.70 13.77 -13.77
C ASP A 403 -32.39 13.01 -13.55
N SER A 404 -31.77 13.10 -12.36
CA SER A 404 -30.62 12.25 -12.05
C SER A 404 -31.08 10.78 -12.10
N PRO A 405 -30.45 9.91 -12.91
CA PRO A 405 -30.85 8.51 -13.00
C PRO A 405 -30.84 7.86 -11.62
N ASP A 406 -31.82 7.00 -11.34
CA ASP A 406 -31.89 6.26 -10.07
C ASP A 406 -30.58 5.49 -9.78
N GLU A 407 -29.89 5.05 -10.84
CA GLU A 407 -28.57 4.42 -10.76
C GLU A 407 -27.51 5.33 -10.10
N VAL A 408 -27.49 6.63 -10.45
CA VAL A 408 -26.54 7.60 -9.87
C VAL A 408 -26.86 7.84 -8.40
N ILE A 409 -28.14 7.92 -8.05
CA ILE A 409 -28.56 8.10 -6.66
C ILE A 409 -28.18 6.88 -5.83
N SER A 410 -28.49 5.68 -6.32
CA SER A 410 -28.11 4.41 -5.68
C SER A 410 -26.61 4.36 -5.43
N LEU A 411 -25.81 4.80 -6.39
CA LEU A 411 -24.36 4.81 -6.26
C LEU A 411 -23.86 5.70 -5.09
N TYR A 412 -24.46 6.87 -4.87
CA TYR A 412 -24.11 7.71 -3.72
C TYR A 412 -24.70 7.17 -2.40
N GLU A 413 -25.86 6.53 -2.43
CA GLU A 413 -26.42 5.82 -1.27
C GLU A 413 -25.50 4.67 -0.82
N ASP A 414 -25.03 3.87 -1.78
CA ASP A 414 -24.08 2.79 -1.59
C ASP A 414 -22.74 3.33 -1.07
N ALA A 415 -22.20 4.41 -1.65
CA ALA A 415 -20.97 5.04 -1.19
C ALA A 415 -21.03 5.49 0.29
N ILE A 416 -22.14 6.10 0.72
CA ILE A 416 -22.32 6.51 2.12
C ILE A 416 -22.50 5.30 3.03
N ARG A 417 -23.25 4.28 2.59
CA ARG A 417 -23.41 3.03 3.33
C ARG A 417 -22.06 2.35 3.55
N GLU A 418 -21.28 2.15 2.48
CA GLU A 418 -19.94 1.54 2.52
C GLU A 418 -18.98 2.32 3.41
N ALA A 419 -18.95 3.65 3.31
CA ALA A 419 -18.11 4.47 4.17
C ALA A 419 -18.49 4.33 5.66
N ARG A 420 -19.79 4.27 6.00
CA ARG A 420 -20.26 4.03 7.38
C ARG A 420 -19.88 2.64 7.87
N GLU A 421 -20.11 1.63 7.03
CA GLU A 421 -19.80 0.24 7.32
C GLU A 421 -18.30 -0.02 7.45
N ALA A 422 -17.46 0.76 6.75
CA ALA A 422 -16.00 0.77 6.90
C ALA A 422 -15.51 1.64 8.07
N HIS A 423 -16.41 2.31 8.79
CA HIS A 423 -16.09 3.23 9.89
C HIS A 423 -15.22 4.43 9.46
N ILE A 424 -15.34 4.86 8.21
CA ILE A 424 -14.72 6.11 7.75
C ILE A 424 -15.41 7.30 8.44
N PRO A 425 -14.67 8.26 9.04
CA PRO A 425 -15.29 9.39 9.72
C PRO A 425 -15.99 10.36 8.76
N LEU A 426 -17.28 10.13 8.49
CA LEU A 426 -18.12 11.00 7.67
C LEU A 426 -18.56 12.28 8.43
N GLY A 427 -18.98 13.30 7.67
CA GLY A 427 -19.53 14.55 8.20
C GLY A 427 -18.50 15.46 8.86
N ARG A 428 -17.21 15.13 8.72
CA ARG A 428 -16.09 15.98 9.14
C ARG A 428 -15.66 16.85 7.98
N ARG A 429 -15.30 18.10 8.29
CA ARG A 429 -14.73 19.04 7.32
C ARG A 429 -13.45 18.51 6.68
N SER A 430 -12.56 17.93 7.50
CA SER A 430 -11.31 17.34 7.05
C SER A 430 -10.91 16.25 8.04
N LEU A 431 -10.05 15.33 7.58
CA LEU A 431 -9.50 14.22 8.31
C LEU A 431 -7.98 14.37 8.44
N ARG A 432 -7.43 13.85 9.53
CA ARG A 432 -6.01 13.60 9.73
C ARG A 432 -5.78 12.09 9.80
N ALA A 433 -4.53 11.66 9.64
CA ALA A 433 -4.17 10.25 9.83
C ALA A 433 -4.58 9.74 11.23
N SER A 434 -4.46 10.58 12.26
CA SER A 434 -4.90 10.27 13.64
C SER A 434 -6.40 10.01 13.79
N ASP A 435 -7.24 10.46 12.84
CA ASP A 435 -8.69 10.18 12.88
C ASP A 435 -9.02 8.73 12.54
N LEU A 436 -8.06 8.00 11.95
CA LEU A 436 -8.13 6.57 11.65
C LEU A 436 -7.31 5.73 12.64
N MET A 437 -6.85 6.33 13.74
CA MET A 437 -6.10 5.66 14.80
C MET A 437 -6.98 5.55 16.06
N PRO A 438 -6.80 4.50 16.89
CA PRO A 438 -7.59 4.31 18.10
C PRO A 438 -7.23 5.31 19.20
N GLU A 439 -5.95 5.69 19.28
CA GLU A 439 -5.40 6.59 20.30
C GLU A 439 -4.94 7.89 19.65
N LYS A 440 -4.92 8.97 20.44
CA LYS A 440 -4.43 10.28 19.98
C LYS A 440 -2.92 10.30 19.77
N GLU A 441 -2.19 9.62 20.63
CA GLU A 441 -0.76 9.37 20.47
C GLU A 441 -0.58 8.03 19.78
N TRP A 442 0.14 8.05 18.66
CA TRP A 442 0.44 6.88 17.86
C TRP A 442 1.80 7.05 17.19
N SER A 443 2.33 5.95 16.67
CA SER A 443 3.63 5.90 16.02
C SER A 443 3.59 5.02 14.79
N VAL A 444 4.39 5.38 13.79
CA VAL A 444 4.55 4.61 12.56
C VAL A 444 6.04 4.40 12.24
N LEU A 445 6.35 3.18 11.79
CA LEU A 445 7.59 2.85 11.09
C LEU A 445 7.26 2.73 9.61
N ALA A 446 7.66 3.74 8.83
CA ALA A 446 7.51 3.73 7.38
C ALA A 446 8.70 3.01 6.74
N CYS A 447 8.43 2.17 5.75
CA CYS A 447 9.42 1.47 4.96
C CYS A 447 9.09 1.56 3.47
N SER A 448 10.08 1.91 2.66
CA SER A 448 9.97 1.93 1.20
C SER A 448 11.14 1.21 0.56
N ALA A 449 10.92 0.45 -0.52
CA ALA A 449 11.99 -0.15 -1.31
C ALA A 449 11.77 0.09 -2.81
N TYR A 450 12.83 0.46 -3.52
CA TYR A 450 12.73 1.05 -4.84
C TYR A 450 13.01 0.00 -5.93
N MET A 451 12.05 -0.21 -6.83
CA MET A 451 12.24 -1.09 -7.99
C MET A 451 12.92 -0.35 -9.15
N CYS A 452 12.55 0.91 -9.32
CA CYS A 452 13.11 1.89 -10.23
C CYS A 452 13.60 3.12 -9.47
N ASP A 453 14.36 3.99 -10.12
CA ASP A 453 14.80 5.25 -9.50
C ASP A 453 13.58 6.09 -9.10
N ASP A 454 13.64 6.74 -7.95
CA ASP A 454 12.54 7.57 -7.48
C ASP A 454 12.91 9.06 -7.50
N PRO A 455 12.24 9.89 -8.31
CA PRO A 455 12.59 11.29 -8.46
C PRO A 455 12.27 12.13 -7.23
N TYR A 456 11.36 11.68 -6.36
CA TYR A 456 10.94 12.45 -5.19
C TYR A 456 11.88 12.27 -4.00
N THR A 457 12.40 11.07 -3.81
CA THR A 457 13.35 10.76 -2.73
C THR A 457 14.81 10.79 -3.20
N GLY A 458 15.06 10.68 -4.51
CA GLY A 458 16.40 10.58 -5.10
C GLY A 458 17.07 9.23 -4.85
N ASN A 459 16.30 8.21 -4.46
CA ASN A 459 16.83 6.88 -4.21
C ASN A 459 16.92 6.06 -5.50
N PRO A 460 18.04 5.34 -5.72
CA PRO A 460 18.16 4.47 -6.88
C PRO A 460 17.32 3.20 -6.70
N GLY A 461 16.83 2.69 -7.82
CA GLY A 461 16.10 1.42 -7.89
C GLY A 461 16.99 0.19 -7.73
N VAL A 462 16.52 -0.93 -8.25
CA VAL A 462 17.31 -2.17 -8.29
C VAL A 462 18.41 -2.04 -9.35
N GLU A 463 19.67 -2.13 -8.91
CA GLU A 463 20.86 -2.08 -9.78
C GLU A 463 21.38 -3.50 -10.03
N ARG A 464 21.59 -3.88 -11.29
CA ARG A 464 22.27 -5.13 -11.65
C ARG A 464 23.79 -4.91 -11.65
N LEU A 465 24.51 -5.64 -10.80
CA LEU A 465 25.97 -5.55 -10.67
C LEU A 465 26.70 -6.62 -11.49
N SER A 466 26.12 -7.81 -11.56
CA SER A 466 26.55 -8.93 -12.42
C SER A 466 25.34 -9.82 -12.75
N ASP A 467 25.57 -10.99 -13.34
CA ASP A 467 24.45 -11.88 -13.71
C ASP A 467 23.61 -12.36 -12.53
N ASP A 468 24.26 -12.59 -11.38
CA ASP A 468 23.67 -13.12 -10.15
C ASP A 468 23.69 -12.12 -8.98
N ARG A 469 24.19 -10.88 -9.19
CA ARG A 469 24.34 -9.88 -8.13
C ARG A 469 23.55 -8.61 -8.40
N TYR A 470 22.85 -8.17 -7.36
CA TYR A 470 21.96 -7.04 -7.42
C TYR A 470 22.13 -6.17 -6.18
N ARG A 471 22.00 -4.85 -6.35
CA ARG A 471 21.89 -3.91 -5.25
C ARG A 471 20.48 -3.37 -5.17
N VAL A 472 19.94 -3.28 -3.96
CA VAL A 472 18.57 -2.82 -3.71
C VAL A 472 18.60 -1.76 -2.63
N THR A 473 17.92 -0.65 -2.88
CA THR A 473 17.77 0.44 -1.91
C THR A 473 16.47 0.30 -1.14
N THR A 474 16.56 0.45 0.17
CA THR A 474 15.42 0.51 1.09
C THR A 474 15.58 1.71 2.01
N ARG A 475 14.47 2.29 2.42
CA ARG A 475 14.42 3.40 3.36
C ARG A 475 13.56 2.99 4.55
N LEU A 476 14.03 3.28 5.75
CA LEU A 476 13.24 3.21 6.99
C LEU A 476 13.13 4.60 7.57
N ASP A 477 11.94 4.97 8.03
CA ASP A 477 11.67 6.27 8.62
C ASP A 477 10.72 6.17 9.82
N THR A 478 10.97 7.04 10.80
CA THR A 478 10.17 7.29 11.99
C THR A 478 10.24 8.79 12.28
N ARG A 479 9.40 9.28 13.20
CA ARG A 479 9.41 10.70 13.65
C ARG A 479 10.79 11.28 13.93
N ARG A 480 11.71 10.47 14.49
CA ARG A 480 12.99 10.94 15.03
C ARG A 480 14.21 10.39 14.31
N ALA A 481 14.01 9.50 13.34
CA ALA A 481 15.11 8.80 12.72
C ALA A 481 14.75 8.28 11.34
N SER A 482 15.71 8.39 10.42
CA SER A 482 15.66 7.75 9.10
C SER A 482 16.94 6.99 8.79
N SER A 483 16.84 6.03 7.89
CA SER A 483 17.99 5.32 7.34
C SER A 483 17.74 4.92 5.90
N ARG A 484 18.70 5.24 5.03
CA ARG A 484 18.81 4.65 3.69
C ARG A 484 19.77 3.46 3.77
N ILE A 485 19.30 2.31 3.31
CA ILE A 485 20.01 1.04 3.39
C ILE A 485 20.14 0.49 1.97
N ARG A 486 21.37 0.17 1.55
CA ARG A 486 21.62 -0.50 0.26
C ARG A 486 22.14 -1.90 0.54
N PHE A 487 21.35 -2.89 0.16
CA PHE A 487 21.72 -4.30 0.28
C PHE A 487 22.33 -4.78 -1.03
N THR A 488 23.47 -5.46 -0.96
CA THR A 488 24.00 -6.20 -2.11
C THR A 488 23.72 -7.68 -1.92
N PHE A 489 22.88 -8.23 -2.80
CA PHE A 489 22.50 -9.63 -2.80
C PHE A 489 23.19 -10.38 -3.92
N ARG A 490 23.54 -11.63 -3.64
CA ARG A 490 23.80 -12.66 -4.64
C ARG A 490 22.67 -13.69 -4.62
N LEU A 491 22.10 -13.99 -5.78
CA LEU A 491 21.15 -15.09 -5.93
C LEU A 491 21.90 -16.41 -5.71
N LYS A 492 21.38 -17.28 -4.84
CA LYS A 492 22.02 -18.58 -4.58
C LYS A 492 21.79 -19.58 -5.70
N ASP A 493 20.67 -19.45 -6.39
CA ASP A 493 20.27 -20.29 -7.52
C ASP A 493 20.34 -19.48 -8.82
N GLY A 494 20.19 -20.15 -9.97
CA GLY A 494 20.06 -19.50 -11.26
C GLY A 494 18.81 -18.59 -11.34
N LEU A 495 18.72 -17.79 -12.40
CA LEU A 495 17.57 -16.88 -12.59
C LEU A 495 16.25 -17.64 -12.69
N GLU A 496 16.20 -18.77 -13.40
CA GLU A 496 14.98 -19.57 -13.52
C GLU A 496 14.57 -20.19 -12.20
N GLU A 497 15.50 -20.78 -11.45
CA GLU A 497 15.20 -21.32 -10.12
C GLU A 497 14.78 -20.21 -9.15
N SER A 498 15.44 -19.06 -9.19
CA SER A 498 15.09 -17.88 -8.39
C SER A 498 13.69 -17.38 -8.72
N ARG A 499 13.31 -17.32 -10.00
CA ARG A 499 11.94 -16.98 -10.42
C ARG A 499 10.92 -17.84 -9.71
N LEU A 500 11.18 -19.14 -9.59
CA LEU A 500 10.31 -20.05 -8.85
C LEU A 500 10.26 -19.66 -7.37
N VAL A 501 11.38 -19.38 -6.70
CA VAL A 501 11.40 -18.98 -5.28
C VAL A 501 10.49 -17.78 -4.99
N PHE A 502 10.42 -16.82 -5.92
CA PHE A 502 9.59 -15.60 -5.87
C PHE A 502 8.19 -15.76 -6.49
N SER A 503 7.84 -16.93 -7.04
CA SER A 503 6.52 -17.18 -7.63
C SER A 503 5.59 -17.91 -6.66
N PRO A 504 4.28 -17.61 -6.68
CA PRO A 504 3.24 -18.45 -6.07
C PRO A 504 3.29 -19.91 -6.55
N LEU A 505 2.78 -20.86 -5.76
CA LEU A 505 2.99 -22.30 -5.98
C LEU A 505 2.17 -22.86 -7.16
N LEU A 506 0.89 -22.51 -7.31
CA LEU A 506 0.07 -22.86 -8.47
C LEU A 506 0.59 -22.19 -9.74
N VAL A 507 1.07 -20.95 -9.66
CA VAL A 507 1.74 -20.26 -10.78
C VAL A 507 2.94 -21.05 -11.30
N ARG A 508 3.74 -21.65 -10.40
CA ARG A 508 4.84 -22.55 -10.80
C ARG A 508 4.32 -23.78 -11.56
N PHE A 509 3.25 -24.40 -11.09
CA PHE A 509 2.66 -25.59 -11.76
C PHE A 509 2.06 -25.25 -13.12
N MET A 510 1.35 -24.12 -13.21
CA MET A 510 0.85 -23.56 -14.47
C MET A 510 1.99 -23.24 -15.45
N SER A 511 3.18 -22.95 -14.95
CA SER A 511 4.39 -22.71 -15.73
C SER A 511 5.16 -23.99 -16.11
N GLY A 512 4.61 -25.18 -15.83
CA GLY A 512 5.17 -26.46 -16.28
C GLY A 512 5.95 -27.26 -15.22
N ILE A 513 5.99 -26.82 -13.96
CA ILE A 513 6.58 -27.66 -12.90
C ILE A 513 5.69 -28.85 -12.61
N ASP A 514 6.26 -30.06 -12.74
CA ASP A 514 5.58 -31.29 -12.34
C ASP A 514 5.49 -31.38 -10.82
N TRP A 515 4.27 -31.18 -10.30
CA TRP A 515 3.97 -31.24 -8.87
C TRP A 515 4.13 -32.65 -8.28
N ARG A 516 4.18 -33.69 -9.12
CA ARG A 516 4.30 -35.09 -8.67
C ARG A 516 5.74 -35.48 -8.34
N GLN A 517 6.72 -34.77 -8.89
CA GLN A 517 8.14 -35.09 -8.74
C GLN A 517 8.84 -34.23 -7.67
N ARG A 518 8.17 -33.21 -7.14
CA ARG A 518 8.74 -32.34 -6.10
C ARG A 518 8.48 -32.87 -4.68
N PRO A 519 9.37 -32.57 -3.73
CA PRO A 519 9.08 -32.77 -2.31
C PRO A 519 7.90 -31.92 -1.85
N VAL A 520 6.85 -32.57 -1.32
CA VAL A 520 5.67 -31.90 -0.76
C VAL A 520 5.91 -31.51 0.70
N LYS A 521 5.51 -30.29 1.05
CA LYS A 521 5.60 -29.76 2.43
C LYS A 521 4.19 -29.51 2.97
N ILE A 522 4.01 -29.63 4.29
CA ILE A 522 2.74 -29.27 4.97
C ILE A 522 2.31 -27.84 4.62
N SER A 523 3.28 -26.92 4.50
CA SER A 523 3.04 -25.52 4.13
C SER A 523 2.40 -25.35 2.74
N ASP A 524 2.49 -26.34 1.86
CA ASP A 524 1.90 -26.27 0.53
C ASP A 524 0.38 -26.19 0.58
N SER A 525 -0.25 -26.86 1.56
CA SER A 525 -1.68 -26.76 1.81
C SER A 525 -2.11 -25.32 2.06
N GLY A 526 -1.45 -24.63 2.99
CA GLY A 526 -1.72 -23.22 3.27
C GLY A 526 -1.39 -22.29 2.10
N ARG A 527 -0.29 -22.54 1.38
CA ARG A 527 0.10 -21.75 0.21
C ARG A 527 -0.89 -21.86 -0.93
N ILE A 528 -1.29 -23.08 -1.29
CA ILE A 528 -2.31 -23.34 -2.31
C ILE A 528 -3.63 -22.71 -1.90
N ARG A 529 -4.05 -22.87 -0.64
CA ARG A 529 -5.25 -22.23 -0.12
C ARG A 529 -5.22 -20.71 -0.34
N ASN A 530 -4.18 -20.03 0.13
CA ASN A 530 -4.07 -18.57 -0.01
C ASN A 530 -4.01 -18.16 -1.49
N GLU A 531 -3.30 -18.90 -2.32
CA GLU A 531 -3.17 -18.59 -3.74
C GLU A 531 -4.48 -18.76 -4.52
N LEU A 532 -5.29 -19.78 -4.22
CA LEU A 532 -6.63 -19.91 -4.79
C LEU A 532 -7.51 -18.71 -4.42
N GLN A 533 -7.42 -18.29 -3.16
CA GLN A 533 -8.16 -17.15 -2.64
C GLN A 533 -7.72 -15.82 -3.29
N THR A 534 -6.48 -15.68 -3.76
CA THR A 534 -6.02 -14.53 -4.55
C THR A 534 -6.39 -14.67 -6.03
N LEU A 535 -6.20 -15.86 -6.60
CA LEU A 535 -6.27 -16.08 -8.04
C LEU A 535 -7.71 -16.19 -8.56
N ILE A 536 -8.61 -16.82 -7.79
CA ILE A 536 -9.97 -17.18 -8.22
C ILE A 536 -11.02 -16.98 -7.12
N SER A 537 -10.92 -15.91 -6.33
CA SER A 537 -11.83 -15.60 -5.21
C SER A 537 -13.33 -15.72 -5.58
N GLN A 538 -13.71 -15.29 -6.78
CA GLN A 538 -15.08 -15.36 -7.31
C GLN A 538 -15.62 -16.80 -7.46
N ALA A 539 -14.74 -17.79 -7.48
CA ALA A 539 -15.06 -19.20 -7.68
C ALA A 539 -15.02 -20.01 -6.38
N LEU A 540 -14.98 -19.35 -5.21
CA LEU A 540 -14.84 -20.02 -3.91
C LEU A 540 -16.10 -19.88 -3.06
N ASP A 541 -16.61 -21.00 -2.55
CA ASP A 541 -17.60 -21.03 -1.47
C ASP A 541 -16.90 -21.42 -0.15
N TYR A 542 -17.36 -20.85 0.96
CA TYR A 542 -16.86 -21.17 2.30
C TYR A 542 -17.96 -21.79 3.17
N ASP A 543 -17.62 -22.88 3.85
CA ASP A 543 -18.45 -23.52 4.89
C ASP A 543 -17.57 -23.81 6.11
N GLY A 544 -17.54 -22.84 7.03
CA GLY A 544 -16.61 -22.83 8.16
C GLY A 544 -15.16 -22.97 7.69
N PRO A 545 -14.42 -24.03 8.11
CA PRO A 545 -13.04 -24.23 7.69
C PRO A 545 -12.90 -24.77 6.25
N LYS A 546 -14.00 -25.20 5.62
CA LYS A 546 -13.98 -25.77 4.27
C LYS A 546 -14.09 -24.69 3.19
N MET A 547 -13.41 -24.95 2.09
CA MET A 547 -13.41 -24.14 0.88
C MET A 547 -13.74 -25.02 -0.33
N THR A 548 -14.79 -24.66 -1.07
CA THR A 548 -15.18 -25.34 -2.30
C THR A 548 -14.77 -24.51 -3.51
N VAL A 549 -13.96 -25.07 -4.39
CA VAL A 549 -13.59 -24.46 -5.68
C VAL A 549 -14.60 -24.86 -6.74
N CYS A 550 -15.27 -23.89 -7.36
CA CYS A 550 -16.28 -24.09 -8.40
C CYS A 550 -15.73 -23.68 -9.77
N PHE A 551 -15.25 -24.64 -10.56
CA PHE A 551 -14.52 -24.36 -11.81
C PHE A 551 -15.38 -23.65 -12.86
N SER A 552 -16.69 -23.88 -12.86
CA SER A 552 -17.70 -23.25 -13.72
C SER A 552 -17.79 -21.73 -13.52
N ARG A 553 -17.36 -21.22 -12.36
CA ARG A 553 -17.33 -19.77 -12.04
C ARG A 553 -16.01 -19.09 -12.41
N ILE A 554 -14.99 -19.83 -12.84
CA ILE A 554 -13.69 -19.22 -13.18
C ILE A 554 -13.78 -18.59 -14.57
N ASP A 555 -13.78 -17.26 -14.62
CA ASP A 555 -13.67 -16.50 -15.87
C ASP A 555 -12.37 -16.84 -16.60
N GLU A 556 -12.49 -17.22 -17.87
CA GLU A 556 -11.36 -17.53 -18.77
C GLU A 556 -10.41 -16.35 -18.95
N LYS A 557 -10.93 -15.12 -18.77
CA LYS A 557 -10.14 -13.89 -18.76
C LYS A 557 -9.26 -13.77 -17.53
N ILE A 558 -9.56 -14.49 -16.45
CA ILE A 558 -8.74 -14.49 -15.22
C ILE A 558 -7.75 -15.65 -15.28
N VAL A 559 -8.23 -16.86 -15.54
CA VAL A 559 -7.38 -18.05 -15.71
C VAL A 559 -7.80 -18.77 -17.00
N PRO A 560 -6.92 -18.87 -18.01
CA PRO A 560 -7.21 -19.60 -19.25
C PRO A 560 -7.60 -21.07 -19.01
N LYS A 561 -8.42 -21.65 -19.91
CA LYS A 561 -8.98 -23.01 -19.71
C LYS A 561 -7.93 -24.12 -19.57
N ASP A 562 -6.81 -24.02 -20.29
CA ASP A 562 -5.69 -24.95 -20.15
C ASP A 562 -5.07 -24.87 -18.74
N LYS A 563 -4.95 -23.65 -18.19
CA LYS A 563 -4.46 -23.43 -16.83
C LYS A 563 -5.46 -23.86 -15.77
N GLN A 564 -6.77 -23.66 -16.00
CA GLN A 564 -7.83 -24.18 -15.11
C GLN A 564 -7.73 -25.71 -15.00
N ALA A 565 -7.51 -26.41 -16.10
CA ALA A 565 -7.33 -27.87 -16.10
C ALA A 565 -6.10 -28.31 -15.27
N ILE A 566 -4.97 -27.60 -15.41
CA ILE A 566 -3.77 -27.86 -14.61
C ILE A 566 -4.06 -27.66 -13.11
N ILE A 567 -4.71 -26.56 -12.73
CA ILE A 567 -5.09 -26.30 -11.33
C ILE A 567 -5.95 -27.45 -10.81
N ARG A 568 -6.95 -27.88 -11.57
CA ARG A 568 -7.82 -28.99 -11.18
C ARG A 568 -7.03 -30.27 -10.92
N ASP A 569 -6.13 -30.65 -11.82
CA ASP A 569 -5.32 -31.85 -11.68
C ASP A 569 -4.39 -31.79 -10.48
N VAL A 570 -3.79 -30.61 -10.24
CA VAL A 570 -3.01 -30.32 -9.03
C VAL A 570 -3.87 -30.55 -7.79
N LEU A 571 -5.01 -29.88 -7.69
CA LEU A 571 -5.88 -29.91 -6.51
C LEU A 571 -6.38 -31.33 -6.21
N LEU A 572 -6.79 -32.08 -7.23
CA LEU A 572 -7.19 -33.48 -7.10
C LEU A 572 -6.04 -34.34 -6.57
N TRP A 573 -4.84 -34.18 -7.12
CA TRP A 573 -3.67 -34.93 -6.70
C TRP A 573 -3.28 -34.64 -5.25
N TYR A 574 -3.24 -33.37 -4.83
CA TYR A 574 -2.92 -33.01 -3.44
C TYR A 574 -3.98 -33.51 -2.47
N LYS A 575 -5.26 -33.45 -2.84
CA LYS A 575 -6.36 -33.97 -2.01
C LYS A 575 -6.27 -35.49 -1.84
N ASP A 576 -5.92 -36.21 -2.90
CA ASP A 576 -5.77 -37.67 -2.88
C ASP A 576 -4.52 -38.13 -2.11
N GLN A 577 -3.37 -37.52 -2.38
CA GLN A 577 -2.09 -37.93 -1.79
C GLN A 577 -1.88 -37.38 -0.36
N HIS A 578 -2.53 -36.27 0.00
CA HIS A 578 -2.39 -35.60 1.30
C HIS A 578 -3.76 -35.24 1.91
N PRO A 579 -4.67 -36.22 2.11
CA PRO A 579 -6.07 -35.96 2.46
C PRO A 579 -6.24 -35.25 3.80
N VAL A 580 -5.32 -35.46 4.76
CA VAL A 580 -5.36 -34.77 6.06
C VAL A 580 -5.02 -33.29 5.91
N TRP A 581 -4.04 -32.94 5.08
CA TRP A 581 -3.60 -31.55 4.90
C TRP A 581 -4.57 -30.75 4.04
N PHE A 582 -5.30 -31.41 3.13
CA PHE A 582 -6.28 -30.82 2.22
C PHE A 582 -7.72 -31.17 2.60
N ASN A 583 -7.98 -31.54 3.86
CA ASN A 583 -9.34 -31.85 4.35
C ASN A 583 -10.31 -30.67 4.26
N TRP A 584 -9.77 -29.46 4.14
CA TRP A 584 -10.50 -28.22 3.93
C TRP A 584 -10.99 -28.06 2.49
N LEU A 585 -10.42 -28.78 1.51
CA LEU A 585 -10.67 -28.54 0.09
C LEU A 585 -11.76 -29.44 -0.46
N ASP A 586 -12.77 -28.84 -1.08
CA ASP A 586 -13.75 -29.51 -1.94
C ASP A 586 -13.75 -28.92 -3.35
N LEU A 587 -14.13 -29.71 -4.35
CA LEU A 587 -14.14 -29.31 -5.76
C LEU A 587 -15.53 -29.56 -6.34
N ARG A 588 -16.03 -28.58 -7.09
CA ARG A 588 -17.29 -28.64 -7.84
C ARG A 588 -17.03 -28.21 -9.28
N GLU A 589 -17.75 -28.86 -10.20
CA GLU A 589 -17.72 -28.49 -11.62
C GLU A 589 -18.19 -27.06 -11.86
#